data_AF-A0A7V5ZFW6-F1
#
_entry.id   AF-A0A7V5ZFW6-F1
#
_cell.length_a   1.000
_cell.length_b   1.000
_cell.length_c   1.000
_cell.angle_alpha   90.00
_cell.angle_beta   90.00
_cell.angle_gamma   90.00
#
_symmetry.space_group_name_H-M   'P 1'
#
loop_
_entity.id
_entity.type
_entity.pdbx_description
1 polymer ?
#
loop_
_entity_poly.entity_id
_entity_poly.type
_entity_poly.pdbx_seq_one_letter_code
_entity_poly.pdbx_strand_id
1 'polypeptide(L)'
;MEDVERVIEEFLEGKPRAATLRELRLALEQRLRRLEEDPSTLPEQLEELREQVRVLYEEELITQFVEDSIRFTLGADAIQRQIGED
;
A
#
# COMPACT_ATOMS: atom_id res chain seq x y z
N MET A 1 -17.52 10.35 2.54
CA MET A 1 -16.44 9.64 1.82
C MET A 1 -15.27 10.56 1.51
N GLU A 2 -15.49 11.77 0.98
CA GLU A 2 -14.43 12.79 0.81
C GLU A 2 -13.66 13.11 2.11
N ASP A 3 -14.34 13.21 3.25
CA ASP A 3 -13.66 13.46 4.54
C ASP A 3 -12.71 12.34 4.94
N VAL A 4 -13.04 11.08 4.61
CA VAL A 4 -12.19 9.93 4.95
C VAL A 4 -10.92 9.95 4.12
N GLU A 5 -11.04 10.20 2.81
CA GLU A 5 -9.88 10.24 1.93
C GLU A 5 -8.95 11.41 2.27
N ARG A 6 -9.49 12.58 2.64
CA ARG A 6 -8.69 13.71 3.14
C ARG A 6 -7.92 13.37 4.41
N VAL A 7 -8.55 12.70 5.38
CA VAL A 7 -7.86 12.30 6.63
C VAL A 7 -6.74 11.31 6.34
N ILE A 8 -6.95 10.37 5.40
CA ILE A 8 -5.90 9.45 5.01
C ILE A 8 -4.74 10.21 4.32
N GLU A 9 -5.02 11.16 3.43
CA GLU A 9 -3.99 11.99 2.80
C GLU A 9 -3.19 12.82 3.81
N GLU A 10 -3.86 13.45 4.77
CA GLU A 10 -3.22 14.20 5.85
C GLU A 10 -2.34 13.29 6.71
N PHE A 11 -2.84 12.10 7.09
CA PHE A 11 -2.09 11.13 7.89
C PHE A 11 -0.82 10.62 7.19
N LEU A 12 -0.90 10.40 5.87
CA LEU A 12 0.22 9.88 5.11
C LEU A 12 1.28 10.95 4.84
N GLU A 13 1.00 12.24 5.06
CA GLU A 13 1.97 13.34 4.94
C GLU A 13 2.72 13.32 3.58
N GLY A 14 2.00 13.04 2.49
CA GLY A 14 2.57 12.96 1.14
C GLY A 14 3.29 11.64 0.81
N LYS A 15 3.27 10.64 1.72
CA LYS A 15 3.68 9.27 1.41
C LYS A 15 2.68 8.59 0.46
N PRO A 16 3.12 7.62 -0.35
CA PRO A 16 2.26 6.94 -1.29
C PRO A 16 1.14 6.16 -0.59
N ARG A 17 -0.02 6.07 -1.25
CA ARG A 17 -1.13 5.21 -0.84
C ARG A 17 -0.75 3.73 -0.98
N ALA A 18 -1.44 2.85 -0.27
CA ALA A 18 -1.28 1.41 -0.39
C ALA A 18 -1.47 0.94 -1.84
N ALA A 19 -2.45 1.51 -2.55
CA ALA A 19 -2.68 1.23 -3.97
C ALA A 19 -1.48 1.59 -4.85
N THR A 20 -0.84 2.74 -4.61
CA THR A 20 0.36 3.16 -5.35
C THR A 20 1.55 2.24 -5.05
N LEU A 21 1.76 1.87 -3.78
CA LEU A 21 2.80 0.91 -3.38
C LEU A 21 2.61 -0.44 -4.06
N ARG A 22 1.36 -0.92 -4.15
CA ARG A 22 1.00 -2.14 -4.89
C ARG A 22 1.38 -2.06 -6.36
N GLU A 23 1.03 -0.96 -7.03
CA GLU A 23 1.36 -0.76 -8.45
C GLU A 23 2.88 -0.81 -8.69
N LEU A 24 3.64 -0.12 -7.85
CA LEU A 24 5.11 -0.13 -7.90
C LEU A 24 5.68 -1.53 -7.66
N ARG A 25 5.17 -2.25 -6.64
CA ARG A 25 5.57 -3.62 -6.35
C ARG A 25 5.30 -4.55 -7.53
N LEU A 26 4.10 -4.51 -8.10
CA LEU A 26 3.71 -5.37 -9.23
C LEU A 26 4.56 -5.09 -10.48
N ALA A 27 4.89 -3.82 -10.74
CA ALA A 27 5.79 -3.46 -11.83
C ALA A 27 7.20 -4.03 -11.60
N LEU A 28 7.70 -3.99 -10.36
CA LEU A 28 9.00 -4.52 -10.01
C LEU A 28 9.05 -6.05 -10.05
N GLU A 29 7.98 -6.73 -9.62
CA GLU A 29 7.81 -8.18 -9.77
C GLU A 29 7.80 -8.62 -11.24
N GLN A 30 7.13 -7.86 -12.12
CA GLN A 30 7.16 -8.13 -13.56
C GLN A 30 8.56 -7.96 -14.15
N ARG A 31 9.35 -7.01 -13.66
CA ARG A 31 10.74 -6.86 -14.05
C ARG A 31 11.58 -8.02 -13.52
N LEU A 32 11.41 -8.41 -12.26
CA LEU A 32 12.12 -9.53 -11.65
C LEU A 32 11.89 -10.82 -12.44
N ARG A 33 10.63 -11.15 -12.75
CA ARG A 33 10.30 -12.35 -13.57
C ARG A 33 11.05 -12.37 -14.91
N ARG A 34 11.10 -11.24 -15.60
CA ARG A 34 11.83 -11.12 -16.89
C ARG A 34 13.34 -11.33 -16.73
N LEU A 35 13.91 -10.88 -15.62
CA LEU A 35 15.34 -11.01 -15.35
C LEU A 35 15.71 -12.41 -14.85
N GLU A 36 14.82 -13.10 -14.14
CA GLU A 36 15.01 -14.49 -13.72
C GLU A 36 15.06 -15.46 -14.92
N GLU A 37 14.41 -15.10 -16.03
CA GLU A 37 14.46 -15.85 -17.30
C GLU A 37 15.70 -15.51 -18.16
N ASP A 38 16.43 -14.44 -17.83
CA ASP A 38 17.62 -14.02 -18.56
C ASP A 38 18.90 -14.61 -17.93
N PRO A 39 19.60 -15.54 -18.62
CA PRO A 39 20.79 -16.20 -18.09
C PRO A 39 22.00 -15.27 -17.97
N SER A 40 21.94 -14.06 -18.52
CA SER A 40 22.99 -13.05 -18.38
C SER A 40 22.82 -12.16 -17.13
N THR A 41 21.68 -12.25 -16.45
CA THR A 41 21.43 -11.49 -15.22
C THR A 41 22.33 -11.98 -14.10
N LEU A 42 22.96 -11.04 -13.40
CA LEU A 42 23.80 -11.36 -12.25
C LEU A 42 22.93 -11.74 -11.04
N PRO A 43 23.30 -12.77 -10.27
CA PRO A 43 22.56 -13.18 -9.07
C PRO A 43 22.32 -12.02 -8.08
N GLU A 44 23.31 -11.14 -7.91
CA GLU A 44 23.23 -10.00 -6.99
C GLU A 44 22.13 -9.01 -7.41
N GLN A 45 21.93 -8.81 -8.72
CA GLN A 45 20.86 -7.95 -9.24
C GLN A 45 19.48 -8.54 -8.95
N LEU A 46 19.34 -9.86 -8.99
CA LEU A 46 18.10 -10.54 -8.65
C LEU A 46 17.81 -10.45 -7.14
N GLU A 47 18.84 -10.59 -6.30
CA GLU A 47 18.71 -10.44 -4.85
C GLU A 47 18.28 -9.03 -4.45
N GLU A 48 18.91 -8.00 -5.02
CA GLU A 48 18.53 -6.60 -4.78
C GLU A 48 17.07 -6.33 -5.18
N LEU A 49 16.63 -6.82 -6.34
CA LEU A 49 15.24 -6.63 -6.79
C LEU A 49 14.24 -7.40 -5.90
N ARG A 50 14.58 -8.62 -5.48
CA ARG A 50 13.74 -9.39 -4.54
C ARG A 50 13.57 -8.65 -3.22
N GLU A 51 14.65 -8.07 -2.71
CA GLU A 51 14.61 -7.28 -1.49
C GLU A 51 13.75 -6.02 -1.65
N GLN A 52 13.89 -5.29 -2.76
CA GLN A 52 13.03 -4.15 -3.04
C GLN A 52 11.54 -4.52 -3.15
N VAL A 53 11.22 -5.66 -3.79
CA VAL A 53 9.85 -6.19 -3.83
C VAL A 53 9.34 -6.51 -2.42
N ARG A 54 10.17 -7.13 -1.57
CA ARG A 54 9.83 -7.44 -0.18
C ARG A 54 9.52 -6.17 0.62
N VAL A 55 10.38 -5.16 0.52
CA VAL A 55 10.19 -3.87 1.21
C VAL A 55 8.89 -3.19 0.75
N LEU A 56 8.64 -3.12 -0.56
CA LEU A 56 7.40 -2.54 -1.09
C LEU A 56 6.16 -3.30 -0.63
N TYR A 57 6.23 -4.61 -0.48
CA TYR A 57 5.13 -5.42 0.06
C TYR A 57 4.86 -5.10 1.53
N GLU A 58 5.90 -4.97 2.35
CA GLU A 58 5.77 -4.62 3.76
C GLU A 58 5.17 -3.22 3.92
N GLU A 59 5.66 -2.24 3.17
CA GLU A 59 5.13 -0.87 3.16
C GLU A 59 3.68 -0.84 2.67
N GLU A 60 3.33 -1.61 1.63
CA GLU A 60 1.95 -1.74 1.14
C GLU A 60 1.02 -2.23 2.25
N LEU A 61 1.41 -3.29 2.96
CA LEU A 61 0.59 -3.88 4.02
C LEU A 61 0.40 -2.93 5.21
N ILE A 62 1.48 -2.28 5.65
CA ILE A 62 1.44 -1.32 6.75
C ILE A 62 0.53 -0.15 6.38
N THR A 63 0.71 0.38 5.17
CA THR A 63 -0.10 1.50 4.68
C THR A 63 -1.56 1.08 4.57
N GLN A 64 -1.85 -0.07 3.97
CA GLN A 64 -3.22 -0.59 3.83
C GLN A 64 -3.91 -0.73 5.19
N PHE A 65 -3.21 -1.29 6.18
CA PHE A 65 -3.74 -1.45 7.53
C PHE A 65 -4.12 -0.11 8.15
N VAL A 66 -3.29 0.92 7.99
CA VAL A 66 -3.58 2.27 8.47
C VAL A 66 -4.80 2.86 7.76
N GLU A 67 -4.84 2.77 6.42
CA GLU A 67 -5.97 3.31 5.65
C GLU A 67 -7.29 2.64 6.05
N ASP A 68 -7.29 1.31 6.22
CA ASP A 68 -8.47 0.55 6.63
C ASP A 68 -8.90 0.86 8.07
N SER A 69 -7.94 1.09 8.96
CA SER A 69 -8.22 1.52 10.34
C SER A 69 -8.94 2.88 10.35
N ILE A 70 -8.48 3.84 9.55
CA ILE A 70 -9.13 5.16 9.43
C ILE A 70 -10.54 5.02 8.86
N ARG A 71 -10.72 4.25 7.78
CA ARG A 71 -12.04 3.97 7.18
C ARG A 71 -12.99 3.35 8.19
N PHE A 72 -12.52 2.37 8.96
CA PHE A 72 -13.31 1.69 9.97
C PHE A 72 -13.77 2.64 11.08
N THR A 73 -12.84 3.40 11.67
CA THR A 73 -13.16 4.32 12.78
C THR A 73 -14.16 5.39 12.35
N LEU A 74 -13.93 6.04 11.20
CA LEU A 74 -14.84 7.09 10.72
C LEU A 74 -16.19 6.54 10.25
N GLY A 75 -16.21 5.32 9.70
CA GLY A 75 -17.44 4.61 9.38
C GLY A 75 -18.27 4.26 10.61
N ALA A 76 -17.62 3.78 11.67
CA ALA A 76 -18.28 3.46 12.94
C ALA A 76 -18.86 4.72 13.62
N ASP A 77 -18.11 5.82 13.62
CA ASP A 77 -18.57 7.12 14.15
C ASP A 77 -19.81 7.64 13.40
N ALA A 78 -19.83 7.51 12.07
CA ALA A 78 -20.97 7.92 11.25
C ALA A 78 -22.23 7.10 11.58
N ILE A 79 -22.08 5.79 11.78
CA ILE A 79 -23.19 4.90 12.17
C ILE A 79 -23.69 5.25 13.58
N GLN A 80 -22.80 5.50 14.54
CA GLN A 80 -23.20 5.88 15.91
C GLN A 80 -23.99 7.19 15.96
N ARG A 81 -23.60 8.20 15.18
CA ARG A 81 -24.36 9.46 15.11
C ARG A 81 -25.76 9.24 14.52
N GLN A 82 -25.88 8.38 13.52
CA GLN A 82 -27.17 8.07 12.89
C GLN A 82 -28.13 7.30 13.82
N ILE A 83 -27.60 6.47 14.72
CA ILE A 83 -28.40 5.72 15.71
C ILE A 83 -28.74 6.56 16.95
N GLY A 84 -27.89 7.54 17.31
CA GLY A 84 -28.08 8.40 18.47
C GLY A 84 -28.98 9.62 18.25
N GLU A 85 -29.40 9.89 17.00
CA GLU A 85 -30.32 10.97 16.63
C GLU A 85 -31.80 10.53 16.51
N ASP A 86 -32.11 9.25 16.76
CA ASP A 86 -33.48 8.70 16.94
C ASP A 86 -33.83 8.51 18.43
#